data_AF-A0A4R0YXB9-F1
#
_entry.id   AF-A0A4R0YXB9-F1
#
_cell.length_a   1.000
_cell.length_b   1.000
_cell.length_c   1.000
_cell.angle_alpha   90.00
_cell.angle_beta   90.00
_cell.angle_gamma   90.00
#
_symmetry.space_group_name_H-M   'P 1'
#
loop_
_entity.id
_entity.type
_entity.pdbx_description
1 polymer ?
#
loop_
_entity_poly.entity_id
_entity_poly.type
_entity_poly.pdbx_seq_one_letter_code
_entity_poly.pdbx_strand_id
1 'polypeptide(L)' 'MNHTLDQQTIKEMKEVLLRRLPERMDIDSEVFELVSMDILCEVKEGERLKQMTVFFNTNTLQVHN' A
#
# COMPACT_ATOMS: atom_id res chain seq x y z
N MET A 1 -14.16 -20.30 2.35
CA MET A 1 -13.85 -19.40 1.22
C MET A 1 -12.61 -18.61 1.61
N ASN A 2 -11.63 -18.42 0.73
CA ASN A 2 -10.48 -17.59 1.07
C ASN A 2 -10.94 -16.13 1.21
N HIS A 3 -10.86 -15.59 2.41
CA HIS A 3 -11.18 -14.18 2.71
C HIS A 3 -10.02 -13.28 2.25
N THR A 4 -9.74 -13.29 0.96
CA THR A 4 -8.76 -12.38 0.36
C THR A 4 -9.46 -11.09 -0.03
N LEU A 5 -8.80 -9.95 0.18
CA LEU A 5 -9.22 -8.70 -0.45
C LEU A 5 -9.24 -8.88 -1.96
N ASP A 6 -10.25 -8.33 -2.60
CA ASP A 6 -10.33 -8.34 -4.05
C ASP A 6 -9.21 -7.46 -4.66
N GLN A 7 -8.85 -7.78 -5.90
CA GLN A 7 -7.75 -7.11 -6.60
C GLN A 7 -8.00 -5.61 -6.81
N GLN A 8 -9.27 -5.18 -6.90
CA GLN A 8 -9.61 -3.77 -7.08
C GLN A 8 -9.32 -2.98 -5.80
N THR A 9 -9.71 -3.52 -4.63
CA THR A 9 -9.37 -2.94 -3.34
C THR A 9 -7.85 -2.81 -3.16
N ILE A 10 -7.08 -3.84 -3.53
CA ILE A 10 -5.61 -3.81 -3.46
C ILE A 10 -5.04 -2.70 -4.37
N LYS A 11 -5.58 -2.55 -5.57
CA LYS A 11 -5.16 -1.51 -6.52
C LYS A 11 -5.43 -0.10 -5.99
N GLU A 12 -6.63 0.14 -5.46
CA GLU A 12 -7.00 1.44 -4.88
C GLU A 12 -6.09 1.81 -3.70
N MET A 13 -5.74 0.83 -2.85
CA MET A 13 -4.79 1.04 -1.77
C MET A 13 -3.41 1.46 -2.29
N LYS A 14 -2.90 0.80 -3.35
CA LYS A 14 -1.63 1.18 -3.97
C LYS A 14 -1.66 2.62 -4.50
N GLU A 15 -2.74 3.01 -5.17
CA GLU A 15 -2.91 4.37 -5.71
C GLU A 15 -2.89 5.43 -4.59
N VAL A 16 -3.54 5.15 -3.46
CA VAL A 16 -3.50 6.06 -2.30
C VAL A 16 -2.08 6.18 -1.75
N LEU A 17 -1.34 5.08 -1.61
CA LEU A 17 0.05 5.12 -1.11
C LEU A 17 0.97 5.89 -2.06
N LEU A 18 0.91 5.60 -3.36
CA LEU A 18 1.71 6.27 -4.38
C LEU A 18 1.44 7.78 -4.45
N ARG A 19 0.23 8.22 -4.14
CA ARG A 19 -0.10 9.65 -4.11
C ARG A 19 0.30 10.33 -2.80
N ARG A 20 0.02 9.69 -1.66
CA ARG A 20 0.09 10.35 -0.34
C ARG A 20 1.44 10.24 0.33
N LEU A 21 2.21 9.18 0.08
CA LEU A 21 3.52 9.03 0.70
C LEU A 21 4.54 10.05 0.18
N PRO A 22 4.69 10.28 -1.15
CA PRO A 22 5.61 11.30 -1.65
C PRO A 22 5.25 12.69 -1.13
N GLU A 23 3.96 13.04 -1.15
CA GLU A 23 3.42 14.31 -0.63
C GLU A 23 3.80 14.53 0.84
N ARG A 24 3.75 13.47 1.67
CA ARG A 24 4.10 13.57 3.10
C ARG A 24 5.59 13.56 3.38
N MET A 25 6.38 12.98 2.48
CA MET A 25 7.83 12.88 2.61
C MET A 25 8.56 14.04 1.93
N ASP A 26 7.82 14.94 1.26
CA ASP A 26 8.35 16.02 0.43
C ASP A 26 9.29 15.49 -0.68
N ILE A 27 8.83 14.44 -1.35
CA ILE A 27 9.55 13.76 -2.43
C ILE A 27 8.76 13.90 -3.71
N ASP A 28 9.46 14.15 -4.82
CA ASP A 28 8.86 14.12 -6.13
C ASP A 28 8.28 12.72 -6.41
N SER A 29 7.00 12.67 -6.79
CA SER A 29 6.32 11.43 -7.17
C SER A 29 7.01 10.70 -8.32
N GLU A 30 7.74 11.41 -9.19
CA GLU A 30 8.46 10.81 -10.33
C GLU A 30 9.66 9.96 -9.89
N VAL A 31 10.23 10.23 -8.70
CA VAL A 31 11.37 9.47 -8.15
C VAL A 31 10.97 8.50 -7.05
N PHE A 32 9.66 8.37 -6.78
CA PHE A 32 9.11 7.49 -5.76
C PHE A 32 8.57 6.20 -6.39
N GLU A 33 9.01 5.07 -5.85
CA GLU A 33 8.59 3.75 -6.31
C GLU A 33 8.04 2.92 -5.14
N LEU A 34 6.83 2.39 -5.28
CA LEU A 34 6.28 1.37 -4.39
C LEU A 34 6.74 -0.01 -4.85
N VAL A 35 7.74 -0.57 -4.17
CA VAL A 35 8.42 -1.82 -4.55
C VAL A 35 7.56 -3.04 -4.22
N SER A 36 7.01 -3.07 -3.00
CA SER A 36 6.17 -4.17 -2.54
C SER A 36 5.11 -3.67 -1.57
N MET A 37 4.00 -4.39 -1.53
CA MET A 37 2.92 -4.16 -0.58
C MET A 37 2.30 -5.50 -0.19
N ASP A 38 2.34 -5.81 1.09
CA ASP A 38 1.75 -7.00 1.69
C ASP A 38 0.65 -6.59 2.65
N ILE A 39 -0.48 -7.29 2.58
CA ILE A 39 -1.64 -7.00 3.42
C ILE A 39 -1.93 -8.22 4.28
N LEU A 40 -1.91 -8.01 5.59
CA LEU A 40 -2.34 -8.99 6.57
C LEU A 40 -3.73 -8.60 7.09
N CYS A 41 -4.71 -9.47 6.80
CA CYS A 41 -6.08 -9.36 7.28
C CYS A 41 -6.43 -10.60 8.09
N GLU A 42 -7.00 -10.42 9.28
CA GLU A 42 -7.61 -11.50 10.04
C GLU A 42 -9.13 -11.30 10.02
N VAL A 43 -9.85 -12.22 9.37
CA VAL A 43 -11.31 -12.22 9.31
C VAL A 43 -11.79 -13.61 9.69
N LYS A 44 -12.55 -13.70 10.77
CA LYS A 44 -13.25 -14.92 11.15
C LYS A 44 -14.53 -15.05 10.34
N GLU A 45 -14.94 -16.29 10.07
CA GLU A 45 -16.17 -16.56 9.33
C GLU A 45 -17.38 -15.90 10.02
N GLY A 46 -18.17 -15.15 9.23
CA GLY A 46 -19.33 -14.40 9.74
C GLY A 46 -19.00 -13.04 10.38
N GLU A 47 -17.72 -12.66 10.51
CA GLU A 47 -17.32 -11.34 11.02
C GLU A 47 -16.98 -10.35 9.91
N ARG A 48 -17.12 -9.06 10.22
CA ARG A 48 -16.61 -7.96 9.38
C ARG A 48 -15.13 -7.74 9.68
N LEU A 49 -14.35 -7.37 8.66
CA LEU A 49 -12.96 -6.92 8.82
C LEU A 49 -12.92 -5.72 9.78
N LYS A 50 -12.28 -5.88 10.94
CA LYS A 50 -12.12 -4.82 11.95
C LYS A 50 -10.74 -4.18 11.93
N GLN A 51 -9.73 -4.96 11.55
CA GLN A 51 -8.34 -4.54 11.55
C GLN A 51 -7.63 -5.11 10.33
N MET A 52 -6.73 -4.32 9.78
CA MET A 52 -5.85 -4.69 8.68
C MET A 52 -4.49 -4.05 8.91
N THR A 53 -3.43 -4.82 8.67
CA THR A 53 -2.05 -4.33 8.71
C THR A 53 -1.50 -4.32 7.29
N VAL A 54 -0.97 -3.19 6.87
CA VAL A 54 -0.37 -3.01 5.54
C VAL A 54 1.12 -2.79 5.72
N PHE A 55 1.92 -3.69 5.16
CA PHE A 55 3.36 -3.55 5.05
C PHE A 55 3.70 -3.09 3.64
N PHE A 56 4.62 -2.16 3.51
CA PHE A 56 5.07 -1.70 2.20
C PHE A 56 6.53 -1.30 2.23
N ASN A 57 7.21 -1.50 1.11
CA ASN A 57 8.56 -1.03 0.88
C ASN A 57 8.55 -0.02 -0.26
N THR A 58 9.30 1.06 -0.08
CA THR A 58 9.39 2.16 -1.04
C THR A 58 10.84 2.48 -1.32
N ASN A 59 11.15 2.80 -2.57
CA ASN A 59 12.42 3.36 -2.97
C ASN A 59 12.23 4.82 -3.37
N THR A 60 13.29 5.61 -3.14
CA THR A 60 13.39 7.00 -3.57
C THR A 60 14.68 7.12 -4.35
N LEU A 61 14.60 7.34 -5.66
CA LEU A 61 15.78 7.53 -6.50
C LEU A 61 16.31 8.95 -6.27
N GLN A 62 17.19 9.13 -5.28
CA GLN A 62 17.94 10.38 -5.14
C GLN A 62 19.00 10.45 -6.23
N VAL A 63 18.69 11.10 -7.34
CA VAL A 63 19.70 11.48 -8.34
C VAL A 63 20.55 12.60 -7.71
N HIS A 64 21.71 12.25 -7.19
CA HIS A 64 22.71 13.24 -6.80
C HIS A 64 23.36 13.78 -8.09
N ASN A 65 23.07 15.04 -8.43
CA ASN A 65 23.81 15.79 -9.46
C ASN A 65 25.14 16.28 -8.91
#